data_AF-Q3ZVM4-F1
#
_entry.id   AF-Q3ZVM4-F1
#
_cell.length_a   1.000
_cell.length_b   1.000
_cell.length_c   1.000
_cell.angle_alpha   90.00
_cell.angle_beta   90.00
_cell.angle_gamma   90.00
#
_symmetry.space_group_name_H-M   'P 1'
#
loop_
_entity.id
_entity.type
_entity.pdbx_description
1 polymer ?
#
loop_
_entity_poly.entity_id
_entity_poly.type
_entity_poly.pdbx_seq_one_letter_code
_entity_poly.pdbx_strand_id
1 'polypeptide(L)'
;MPQNIKKDIKVELEKMKKMSTFSEAKEFKKRDWKKVIPPIAAEPWIVEAFNQEAKNKKWSKTTLMNEILKKRYGKENNNNEND
;
A
#
# COMPACT_ATOMS: atom_id res chain seq x y z
N MET A 1 3.00 8.94 56.96
CA MET A 1 3.64 8.83 55.62
C MET A 1 2.76 9.55 54.60
N PRO A 2 3.28 10.57 53.88
CA PRO A 2 2.45 11.60 53.28
C PRO A 2 1.72 11.12 52.01
N GLN A 3 0.43 11.42 51.96
CA GLN A 3 -0.53 11.02 50.90
C GLN A 3 -0.21 11.63 49.52
N ASN A 4 0.71 12.60 49.44
CA ASN A 4 1.07 13.31 48.20
C ASN A 4 1.79 12.43 47.18
N ILE A 5 2.68 11.54 47.63
CA ILE A 5 3.46 10.66 46.75
C ILE A 5 2.55 9.79 45.87
N LYS A 6 1.43 9.31 46.45
CA LYS A 6 0.45 8.47 45.73
C LYS A 6 -0.32 9.25 44.65
N LYS A 7 -0.57 10.55 44.86
CA LYS A 7 -1.24 11.40 43.88
C LYS A 7 -0.30 11.71 42.71
N ASP A 8 0.97 12.00 43.02
CA ASP A 8 1.98 12.33 42.03
C ASP A 8 2.25 11.15 41.08
N ILE A 9 2.37 9.93 41.63
CA ILE A 9 2.52 8.69 40.84
C ILE A 9 1.32 8.46 39.90
N LYS A 10 0.09 8.74 40.34
CA LYS A 10 -1.11 8.53 39.53
C LYS A 10 -1.17 9.50 38.35
N VAL A 11 -0.77 10.75 38.55
CA VAL A 11 -0.68 11.77 37.49
C VAL A 11 0.39 11.43 36.47
N GLU A 12 1.54 10.92 36.92
CA GLU A 12 2.63 10.43 36.05
C GLU A 12 2.14 9.27 35.17
N LEU A 13 1.38 8.33 35.74
CA LEU A 13 0.85 7.15 35.04
C LEU A 13 -0.17 7.52 33.96
N GLU A 14 -1.02 8.51 34.20
CA GLU A 14 -1.98 9.01 33.20
C GLU A 14 -1.29 9.77 32.07
N LYS A 15 -0.22 10.51 32.36
CA LYS A 15 0.62 11.15 31.34
C LYS A 15 1.30 10.10 30.45
N MET A 16 1.84 9.02 31.04
CA MET A 16 2.43 7.91 30.27
C MET A 16 1.41 7.21 29.36
N LYS A 17 0.17 7.01 29.83
CA LYS A 17 -0.91 6.46 28.99
C LYS A 17 -1.28 7.37 27.82
N LYS A 18 -1.30 8.70 28.02
CA LYS A 18 -1.55 9.67 26.94
C LYS A 18 -0.38 9.79 25.95
N MET A 19 0.86 9.55 26.40
CA MET A 19 2.04 9.53 25.52
C MET A 19 2.14 8.25 24.68
N SER A 20 1.34 7.22 24.96
CA SER A 20 1.17 6.05 24.11
C SER A 20 0.31 6.40 22.88
N THR A 21 0.78 7.34 22.07
CA THR A 21 0.18 7.71 20.76
C THR A 21 0.21 6.57 19.74
N PHE A 22 0.76 5.40 20.10
CA PHE A 22 0.73 4.19 19.30
C PHE A 22 -0.62 3.43 19.37
N SER A 23 -1.47 3.70 20.35
CA SER A 23 -2.78 3.01 20.47
C SER A 23 -3.86 3.55 19.52
N GLU A 24 -3.64 4.71 18.90
CA GLU A 24 -4.50 5.29 17.85
C GLU A 24 -3.90 5.12 16.45
N ALA A 25 -3.04 4.11 16.25
CA ALA A 25 -2.66 3.71 14.91
C ALA A 25 -3.94 3.26 14.18
N LYS A 26 -4.50 4.16 13.35
CA LYS A 26 -5.54 3.87 12.34
C LYS A 26 -5.31 2.45 11.86
N GLU A 27 -6.22 1.54 12.19
CA GLU A 27 -6.14 0.15 11.77
C GLU A 27 -5.77 0.13 10.29
N PHE A 28 -4.53 -0.26 9.99
CA PHE A 28 -4.07 -0.33 8.62
C PHE A 28 -4.98 -1.35 7.96
N LYS A 29 -5.94 -0.89 7.15
CA LYS A 29 -6.83 -1.78 6.40
C LYS A 29 -5.95 -2.84 5.76
N LYS A 30 -6.10 -4.09 6.22
CA LYS A 30 -5.25 -5.20 5.76
C LYS A 30 -5.35 -5.23 4.25
N ARG A 31 -4.22 -5.00 3.59
CA ARG A 31 -4.14 -5.01 2.13
C ARG A 31 -4.50 -6.43 1.68
N ASP A 32 -5.41 -6.56 0.71
CA ASP A 32 -5.73 -7.85 0.13
C ASP A 32 -4.58 -8.27 -0.78
N TRP A 33 -3.63 -9.03 -0.22
CA TRP A 33 -2.44 -9.49 -0.93
C TRP A 33 -2.77 -10.37 -2.14
N LYS A 34 -3.99 -10.92 -2.25
CA LYS A 34 -4.43 -11.67 -3.43
C LYS A 34 -4.59 -10.78 -4.67
N LYS A 35 -4.76 -9.47 -4.49
CA LYS A 35 -4.96 -8.49 -5.57
C LYS A 35 -3.72 -7.65 -5.86
N VAL A 36 -2.58 -8.00 -5.26
CA VAL A 36 -1.34 -7.23 -5.36
C VAL A 36 -0.28 -8.06 -6.05
N ILE A 37 0.31 -7.51 -7.11
CA ILE A 37 1.51 -8.08 -7.72
C ILE A 37 2.67 -7.81 -6.76
N PRO A 38 3.40 -8.84 -6.30
CA PRO A 38 4.55 -8.64 -5.42
C PRO A 38 5.65 -7.84 -6.14
N PRO A 39 6.62 -7.29 -5.39
CA PRO A 39 7.81 -6.71 -6.00
C PRO A 39 8.52 -7.77 -6.85
N ILE A 40 8.82 -7.43 -8.11
CA ILE A 40 9.51 -8.30 -9.05
C ILE A 40 10.79 -7.60 -9.47
N ALA A 41 11.90 -8.34 -9.45
CA ALA A 41 13.14 -7.94 -10.09
C ALA A 41 13.09 -8.35 -11.57
N ALA A 42 13.50 -7.44 -12.45
CA ALA A 42 13.59 -7.68 -13.89
C ALA A 42 14.98 -7.26 -14.38
N GLU A 43 15.37 -7.72 -15.57
CA GLU A 43 16.65 -7.36 -16.16
C GLU A 43 16.77 -5.84 -16.37
N PRO A 44 17.95 -5.23 -16.19
CA PRO A 44 18.12 -3.77 -16.25
C PRO A 44 17.59 -3.14 -17.54
N TRP A 45 17.80 -3.78 -18.69
CA TRP A 45 17.33 -3.28 -19.98
C TRP A 45 15.81 -3.27 -20.11
N ILE A 46 15.11 -4.23 -19.48
CA ILE A 46 13.64 -4.27 -19.45
C ILE A 46 13.12 -3.10 -18.61
N VAL A 47 13.73 -2.88 -17.45
CA VAL A 47 13.36 -1.79 -16.54
C VAL A 47 13.55 -0.44 -17.22
N GLU A 48 14.66 -0.26 -17.94
CA GLU A 48 14.92 0.96 -18.69
C GLU A 48 13.91 1.18 -19.81
N ALA A 49 13.67 0.18 -20.65
CA ALA A 49 12.69 0.27 -21.74
C ALA A 49 11.28 0.58 -21.20
N PHE A 50 10.86 -0.11 -20.14
CA PHE A 50 9.56 0.12 -19.50
C PHE A 50 9.43 1.54 -18.92
N ASN A 51 10.50 2.05 -18.29
CA ASN A 51 10.51 3.42 -17.76
C ASN A 51 10.46 4.47 -18.87
N GLN A 52 11.16 4.25 -19.98
CA GLN A 52 11.12 5.14 -21.15
C GLN A 52 9.74 5.13 -21.81
N GLU A 53 9.13 3.96 -21.97
CA GLU A 53 7.77 3.85 -22.51
C GLU A 53 6.75 4.59 -21.63
N ALA A 54 6.83 4.42 -20.31
CA ALA A 54 5.96 5.13 -19.37
C ALA A 54 6.11 6.66 -19.49
N LYS A 55 7.36 7.16 -19.60
CA LYS A 55 7.64 8.59 -19.82
C LYS A 55 7.06 9.09 -21.14
N ASN A 56 7.32 8.38 -22.23
CA ASN A 56 6.87 8.76 -23.58
C ASN A 56 5.34 8.83 -23.67
N LYS A 57 4.64 7.91 -22.98
CA LYS A 57 3.17 7.90 -22.90
C LYS A 57 2.60 8.84 -21.84
N LYS A 58 3.44 9.49 -21.03
CA LYS A 58 3.04 10.28 -19.85
C LYS A 58 2.17 9.46 -18.88
N TRP A 59 2.47 8.16 -18.74
CA TRP A 59 1.75 7.25 -17.88
C TRP A 59 2.53 6.95 -16.62
N SER A 60 1.80 6.65 -15.53
CA SER A 60 2.43 6.03 -14.37
C SER A 60 2.89 4.62 -14.73
N LYS A 61 3.94 4.12 -14.07
CA LYS A 61 4.41 2.74 -14.22
C LYS A 61 3.29 1.73 -13.95
N THR A 62 2.48 1.99 -12.92
CA THR A 62 1.32 1.15 -12.58
C THR A 62 0.28 1.14 -13.70
N THR A 63 0.00 2.29 -14.32
CA THR A 63 -0.92 2.40 -15.45
C THR A 63 -0.40 1.58 -16.64
N LEU A 64 0.87 1.76 -17.01
CA LEU A 64 1.48 1.02 -18.11
C LEU A 64 1.44 -0.50 -17.86
N MET A 65 1.80 -0.93 -16.64
CA MET A 65 1.73 -2.35 -16.26
C MET A 65 0.31 -2.89 -16.36
N ASN A 66 -0.69 -2.16 -15.85
CA ASN A 66 -2.09 -2.58 -15.94
C ASN A 66 -2.56 -2.67 -17.39
N GLU A 67 -2.18 -1.73 -18.27
CA GLU A 67 -2.54 -1.80 -19.69
C GLU A 67 -1.88 -2.98 -20.40
N ILE A 68 -0.62 -3.29 -20.09
CA ILE A 68 0.07 -4.47 -20.61
C ILE A 68 -0.65 -5.75 -20.15
N LEU A 69 -0.98 -5.85 -18.86
CA LEU A 69 -1.67 -7.01 -18.29
C LEU A 69 -3.09 -7.17 -18.84
N LYS A 70 -3.84 -6.08 -18.98
CA LYS A 70 -5.16 -6.08 -19.63
C LYS A 70 -5.07 -6.53 -21.08
N LYS A 71 -4.08 -6.08 -21.85
CA LYS A 71 -3.91 -6.54 -23.23
C LYS A 71 -3.57 -8.03 -23.32
N ARG A 72 -2.83 -8.55 -22.34
CA ARG A 72 -2.38 -9.94 -22.31
C ARG A 72 -3.46 -10.90 -21.82
N TYR A 73 -4.18 -10.54 -20.77
CA TYR A 73 -5.17 -11.40 -20.10
C TYR A 73 -6.62 -10.99 -20.33
N GLY A 74 -6.89 -9.77 -20.83
CA GLY A 74 -8.24 -9.24 -21.03
C GLY A 74 -8.85 -9.56 -22.40
N LYS A 75 -8.20 -10.36 -23.25
CA LYS A 75 -8.73 -10.76 -24.56
C LYS A 75 -9.75 -11.90 -24.51
N GLU A 76 -9.97 -12.54 -23.36
CA GLU A 76 -10.86 -13.71 -23.26
C GLU A 76 -12.36 -13.38 -23.10
N ASN A 77 -12.78 -12.11 -23.10
CA ASN A 77 -14.16 -11.74 -22.74
C ASN A 77 -15.01 -11.04 -23.83
N ASN A 78 -14.61 -11.06 -25.11
CA ASN A 78 -15.38 -10.43 -26.20
C ASN A 78 -15.89 -11.41 -27.28
N ASN A 79 -16.18 -12.67 -26.92
CA ASN A 79 -16.94 -13.60 -27.77
C ASN A 79 -18.25 -13.99 -27.06
N ASN A 80 -19.24 -13.08 -27.09
CA ASN A 80 -20.68 -13.27 -26.82
C ASN A 80 -21.25 -11.85 -26.65
N GLU A 81 -22.21 -11.32 -27.39
CA GLU A 81 -23.36 -11.90 -28.09
C GLU A 81 -23.59 -11.07 -29.37
N ASN A 82 -23.60 -11.72 -30.52
CA ASN A 82 -24.21 -11.20 -31.74
C ASN A 82 -24.74 -12.43 -32.50
N ASP A 83 -25.76 -13.06 -31.90
CA ASP A 83 -26.69 -13.98 -32.56
C ASP A 83 -28.09 -13.71 -31.98
#